data_AF-A0A6B3F2J6-F1
#
_entry.id   AF-A0A6B3F2J6-F1
#
_cell.length_a   1.000
_cell.length_b   1.000
_cell.length_c   1.000
_cell.angle_alpha   90.00
_cell.angle_beta   90.00
_cell.angle_gamma   90.00
#
_symmetry.space_group_name_H-M   'P 1'
#
loop_
_entity.id
_entity.type
_entity.pdbx_description
1 polymer ?
#
loop_
_entity_poly.entity_id
_entity_poly.type
_entity_poly.pdbx_seq_one_letter_code
_entity_poly.pdbx_strand_id
1 'polypeptide(L)' 'MASLESNGPVEEQRLGPVVRRRDQVQPGTTDQRLLDSRGDTDWLHTDPWRVMRMQSELVDGFGALAELPPAI' A
#
# COMPACT_ATOMS: atom_id res chain seq x y z
N MET A 1 33.87 1.57 -10.03
CA MET A 1 33.37 0.33 -9.41
C MET A 1 33.12 0.61 -7.93
N ALA A 2 31.97 1.20 -7.60
CA ALA A 2 31.59 1.41 -6.21
C ALA A 2 31.11 0.06 -5.66
N SER A 3 31.89 -0.51 -4.75
CA SER A 3 31.56 -1.72 -4.01
C SER A 3 30.26 -1.48 -3.23
N LEU A 4 29.22 -2.25 -3.54
CA LEU A 4 28.07 -2.42 -2.66
C LEU A 4 28.61 -3.01 -1.35
N GLU A 5 28.71 -2.20 -0.32
CA GLU A 5 28.88 -2.69 1.04
C GLU A 5 27.70 -3.63 1.32
N SER A 6 27.97 -4.94 1.39
CA SER A 6 26.99 -5.92 1.81
C SER A 6 26.70 -5.65 3.28
N ASN A 7 25.65 -4.86 3.54
CA ASN A 7 25.11 -4.68 4.86
C ASN A 7 24.82 -6.08 5.43
N GLY A 8 25.34 -6.39 6.62
CA GLY A 8 25.16 -7.70 7.26
C GLY A 8 23.68 -8.06 7.38
N PRO A 9 23.34 -9.33 7.69
CA PRO A 9 21.95 -9.73 7.82
C PRO A 9 21.25 -8.81 8.83
N VAL A 10 20.22 -8.12 8.37
CA VAL A 10 19.42 -7.24 9.22
C VAL A 10 18.82 -8.12 10.33
N GLU A 11 19.25 -7.93 11.57
CA GLU A 11 18.84 -8.82 12.68
C GLU A 11 17.39 -8.56 13.12
N GLU A 12 16.91 -7.34 12.90
CA GLU A 12 15.56 -6.87 13.23
C GLU A 12 15.03 -5.88 12.18
N GLN A 13 13.81 -6.12 11.67
CA GLN A 13 13.06 -5.21 10.80
C GLN A 13 11.84 -4.67 11.54
N ARG A 14 11.65 -3.35 11.56
CA ARG A 14 10.45 -2.69 12.09
C ARG A 14 9.67 -2.03 10.95
N LEU A 15 8.43 -2.47 10.74
CA LEU A 15 7.51 -2.02 9.71
C LEU A 15 6.24 -1.47 10.39
N GLY A 16 6.31 -0.23 10.87
CA GLY A 16 5.27 0.36 11.70
C GLY A 16 5.02 -0.49 12.96
N PRO A 17 3.79 -1.00 13.19
CA PRO A 17 3.49 -1.83 14.36
C PRO A 17 4.06 -3.26 14.28
N VAL A 18 4.65 -3.67 13.15
CA VAL A 18 5.16 -5.04 12.95
C VAL A 18 6.66 -5.10 13.18
N VAL A 19 7.11 -6.01 14.05
CA VAL A 19 8.54 -6.29 14.27
C VAL A 19 8.86 -7.72 13.81
N ARG A 20 9.85 -7.86 12.93
CA ARG A 20 10.40 -9.13 12.44
C ARG A 20 11.83 -9.27 12.92
N ARG A 21 12.23 -10.46 13.35
CA ARG A 21 13.58 -10.74 13.88
C ARG A 21 14.12 -12.02 13.31
N ARG A 22 15.45 -12.13 13.23
CA ARG A 22 16.18 -13.36 12.86
C ARG A 22 15.65 -13.94 11.54
N ASP A 23 15.08 -15.15 11.59
CA ASP A 23 14.54 -15.90 10.45
C ASP A 23 13.29 -15.28 9.83
N GLN A 24 12.62 -14.35 10.53
CA GLN A 24 11.42 -13.66 10.04
C GLN A 24 11.76 -12.42 9.19
N VAL A 25 13.03 -12.01 9.16
CA VAL A 25 13.51 -10.88 8.36
C VAL A 25 13.43 -11.27 6.88
N GLN A 26 12.67 -10.49 6.11
CA GLN A 26 12.50 -10.76 4.68
C GLN A 26 13.59 -10.06 3.85
N PRO A 27 14.12 -10.70 2.80
CA PRO A 27 15.01 -10.03 1.86
C PRO A 27 14.24 -8.96 1.05
N GLY A 28 14.90 -7.85 0.77
CA GLY A 28 14.33 -6.71 0.04
C GLY A 28 13.31 -5.90 0.86
N THR A 29 12.82 -4.80 0.26
CA THR A 29 11.88 -3.88 0.91
C THR A 29 10.43 -4.22 0.56
N THR A 30 9.49 -3.76 1.39
CA THR A 30 8.05 -3.88 1.07
C THR A 30 7.68 -3.10 -0.18
N ASP A 31 8.26 -1.90 -0.36
CA ASP A 31 8.00 -1.06 -1.54
C ASP A 31 8.53 -1.69 -2.81
N GLN A 32 9.71 -2.34 -2.78
CA GLN A 32 10.22 -3.07 -3.95
C GLN A 32 9.23 -4.16 -4.39
N ARG A 33 8.69 -4.95 -3.46
CA ARG A 33 7.69 -5.98 -3.78
C ARG A 33 6.40 -5.36 -4.35
N LEU A 34 5.97 -4.21 -3.82
CA LEU A 34 4.81 -3.49 -4.31
C LEU A 34 5.00 -2.97 -5.75
N LEU A 35 6.19 -2.44 -6.05
CA LEU A 35 6.46 -1.76 -7.33
C LEU A 35 6.90 -2.72 -8.45
N ASP A 36 7.61 -3.79 -8.11
CA ASP A 36 8.12 -4.76 -9.08
C ASP A 36 7.08 -5.83 -9.47
N SER A 37 6.01 -5.99 -8.67
CA SER A 37 4.98 -6.98 -8.94
C SER A 37 3.88 -6.44 -9.85
N ARG A 38 3.56 -7.20 -10.91
CA ARG A 38 2.33 -7.06 -11.68
C ARG A 38 1.49 -8.31 -11.39
N GLY A 39 0.80 -8.28 -10.26
CA GLY A 39 -0.07 -9.37 -9.82
C GLY A 39 -1.33 -9.50 -10.69
N ASP A 40 -2.11 -10.55 -10.41
CA ASP A 40 -3.42 -10.77 -11.01
C ASP A 40 -4.33 -9.55 -10.80
N THR A 41 -5.16 -9.24 -11.79
CA THR A 41 -6.11 -8.11 -11.81
C THR A 41 -7.56 -8.54 -11.65
N ASP A 42 -7.85 -9.84 -11.54
CA ASP A 42 -9.22 -10.36 -11.44
C ASP A 42 -10.02 -9.79 -10.26
N TRP A 43 -9.34 -9.41 -9.17
CA TRP A 43 -9.96 -8.74 -8.02
C TRP A 43 -10.67 -7.43 -8.39
N LEU A 44 -10.27 -6.74 -9.47
CA LEU A 44 -10.94 -5.53 -9.98
C LEU A 44 -12.40 -5.77 -10.40
N HIS A 45 -12.78 -7.01 -10.67
CA HIS A 45 -14.13 -7.35 -11.13
C HIS A 45 -15.03 -7.88 -10.02
N THR A 46 -14.51 -7.99 -8.80
CA THR A 46 -15.22 -8.54 -7.64
C THR A 46 -16.05 -7.48 -6.91
N ASP A 47 -17.09 -7.91 -6.21
CA ASP A 47 -17.93 -7.01 -5.41
C ASP A 47 -17.17 -6.26 -4.30
N PRO A 48 -16.20 -6.86 -3.56
CA PRO A 48 -15.39 -6.12 -2.61
C PRO A 48 -14.69 -4.89 -3.21
N TRP A 49 -14.14 -5.02 -4.43
CA TRP A 49 -13.53 -3.88 -5.10
C TRP A 49 -14.55 -2.81 -5.49
N ARG A 50 -15.74 -3.22 -5.95
CA ARG A 50 -16.83 -2.29 -6.28
C ARG A 50 -17.28 -1.49 -5.05
N VAL A 51 -17.34 -2.11 -3.87
CA VAL A 51 -17.66 -1.43 -2.60
C VAL A 51 -16.61 -0.36 -2.28
N MET A 52 -15.32 -0.71 -2.37
CA MET A 52 -14.23 0.26 -2.15
C MET A 52 -14.33 1.44 -3.12
N ARG A 53 -14.61 1.19 -4.40
CA ARG A 53 -14.78 2.24 -5.41
C ARG A 53 -15.96 3.17 -5.07
N MET A 54 -17.12 2.61 -4.74
CA MET A 54 -18.29 3.40 -4.34
C MET A 54 -18.00 4.24 -3.09
N GLN A 55 -17.25 3.70 -2.12
CA GLN A 55 -16.82 4.46 -0.95
C GLN A 55 -15.91 5.63 -1.34
N SER A 56 -14.94 5.43 -2.23
CA SER A 56 -14.09 6.51 -2.75
C SER A 56 -14.90 7.60 -3.45
N GLU A 57 -15.85 7.23 -4.31
CA GLU A 57 -16.72 8.18 -5.02
C GLU A 57 -17.57 9.03 -4.05
N LEU A 58 -18.05 8.46 -2.94
CA LEU A 58 -18.74 9.22 -1.90
C LEU A 58 -17.81 10.20 -1.16
N VAL A 59 -16.60 9.76 -0.81
CA VAL A 59 -15.60 10.63 -0.17
C VAL A 59 -15.25 11.80 -1.08
N ASP A 60 -14.98 11.53 -2.35
CA ASP A 60 -14.66 12.55 -3.35
C ASP A 60 -15.86 13.48 -3.59
N GLY A 61 -17.07 12.92 -3.69
CA GLY A 61 -18.31 13.67 -3.87
C GLY A 61 -18.61 14.63 -2.71
N PHE A 62 -18.45 14.17 -1.47
CA PHE A 62 -18.61 15.06 -0.30
C PHE A 62 -17.50 16.10 -0.21
N GLY A 63 -16.26 15.76 -0.58
CA GLY A 63 -15.17 16.72 -0.68
C GLY A 63 -15.47 17.84 -1.68
N ALA A 64 -15.98 17.49 -2.87
CA ALA A 64 -16.33 18.45 -3.91
C ALA A 64 -17.50 19.38 -3.53
N LEU A 65 -18.41 18.90 -2.68
CA LEU A 65 -19.60 19.65 -2.24
C LEU A 65 -19.43 20.31 -0.86
N ALA A 66 -18.25 20.24 -0.25
CA ALA A 66 -18.03 20.67 1.13
C ALA A 66 -18.32 22.17 1.38
N GLU A 67 -18.13 23.01 0.37
CA GLU A 67 -18.35 24.46 0.43
C GLU A 67 -19.61 24.91 -0.32
N LEU A 68 -20.45 23.97 -0.73
CA LEU A 68 -21.65 24.29 -1.49
C LEU A 68 -22.60 25.13 -0.62
N PRO A 69 -23.04 26.32 -1.08
CA PRO A 69 -24.12 27.05 -0.42
C PRO A 69 -25.44 26.26 -0.52
N PRO A 70 -26.49 26.66 0.22
CA PRO A 70 -27.80 26.03 0.10
C PRO A 70 -28.24 25.88 -1.36
N ALA A 71 -28.56 24.65 -1.75
CA ALA A 71 -29.03 24.27 -3.08
C ALA A 71 -30.49 23.79 -3.01
N ILE A 72 -31.22 23.90 -4.12
CA ILE A 72 -32.65 23.57 -4.27
C ILE A 72 -32.78 22.22 -4.99
#